data_AF-A0AAF3JBU7-F1
#
_entry.id   AF-A0AAF3JBU7-F1
#
_cell.length_a   1.000
_cell.length_b   1.000
_cell.length_c   1.000
_cell.angle_alpha   90.00
_cell.angle_beta   90.00
_cell.angle_gamma   90.00
#
_symmetry.space_group_name_H-M   'P 1'
#
loop_
_entity.id
_entity.type
_entity.pdbx_description
1 polymer ?
#
loop_
_entity_poly.entity_id
_entity_poly.type
_entity_poly.pdbx_seq_one_letter_code
_entity_poly.pdbx_strand_id
1 'polypeptide(L)'
;MNEMGRLPCGDFRVANRFSAAIPPIVPVIRFDAPLIFTNVERFKRAIRHEIHTLSRVYVSAPEKIPLGDEVEREKKEEKEEKEAPWEVVILDCSTWVYTDSMGIEAVKELILEMLTKRTLILFSEVRSAVLVQYRKAGLFDVASEDQFYPTIAFALNAAERVLANGTKFVEAAGLTDKMRRCSLRSTDS
;
A
#
# COMPACT_ATOMS: atom_id res chain seq x y z
N MET A 1 12.84 2.15 9.21
CA MET A 1 11.95 1.47 8.26
C MET A 1 12.80 0.48 7.52
N ASN A 2 12.23 -0.65 7.11
CA ASN A 2 12.97 -1.61 6.30
C ASN A 2 12.19 -1.88 5.01
N GLU A 3 12.87 -1.73 3.87
CA GLU A 3 12.41 -2.31 2.61
C GLU A 3 12.66 -3.82 2.62
N MET A 4 11.64 -4.57 2.22
CA MET A 4 11.67 -6.03 2.18
C MET A 4 11.92 -6.50 0.75
N GLY A 5 12.83 -7.46 0.60
CA GLY A 5 13.07 -8.18 -0.65
C GLY A 5 12.66 -9.65 -0.51
N ARG A 6 12.32 -10.26 -1.65
CA ARG A 6 11.93 -11.67 -1.76
C ARG A 6 13.17 -12.53 -1.98
N LEU A 7 13.34 -13.55 -1.15
CA LEU A 7 14.37 -14.57 -1.32
C LEU A 7 13.90 -15.67 -2.30
N PRO A 8 14.82 -16.45 -2.89
CA PRO A 8 14.46 -17.55 -3.79
C PRO A 8 13.52 -18.61 -3.17
N CYS A 9 13.61 -18.83 -1.86
CA CYS A 9 12.71 -19.72 -1.13
C CYS A 9 11.28 -19.18 -0.97
N GLY A 10 11.01 -17.95 -1.40
CA GLY A 10 9.71 -17.29 -1.29
C GLY A 10 9.54 -16.41 -0.06
N ASP A 11 10.46 -16.50 0.91
CA ASP A 11 10.46 -15.69 2.13
C ASP A 11 10.80 -14.22 1.86
N PHE A 12 10.27 -13.32 2.69
CA PHE A 12 10.63 -11.91 2.69
C PHE A 12 11.59 -11.58 3.83
N ARG A 13 12.67 -10.85 3.51
CA ARG A 13 13.66 -10.35 4.47
C ARG A 13 14.08 -8.94 4.10
N VAL A 14 14.74 -8.23 5.02
CA VAL A 14 15.24 -6.88 4.75
C VAL A 14 16.24 -6.91 3.59
N ALA A 15 15.94 -6.15 2.52
CA ALA A 15 16.67 -6.25 1.25
C ALA A 15 18.17 -5.97 1.42
N ASN A 16 18.53 -4.92 2.18
CA ASN A 16 19.94 -4.54 2.38
C ASN A 16 20.75 -5.52 3.25
N ARG A 17 20.13 -6.53 3.86
CA ARG A 17 20.83 -7.54 4.68
C ARG A 17 21.15 -8.81 3.91
N PHE A 18 20.50 -9.03 2.77
CA PHE A 18 20.64 -10.28 2.01
C PHE A 18 20.85 -9.94 0.54
N SER A 19 22.05 -10.21 0.02
CA SER A 19 22.38 -9.95 -1.40
C SER A 19 21.52 -10.75 -2.39
N ALA A 20 20.96 -11.89 -1.95
CA ALA A 20 20.04 -12.70 -2.73
C ALA A 20 18.58 -12.20 -2.71
N ALA A 21 18.28 -11.11 -1.98
CA ALA A 21 16.94 -10.56 -1.91
C ALA A 21 16.62 -9.77 -3.18
N ILE A 22 15.58 -10.20 -3.88
CA ILE A 22 15.10 -9.58 -5.12
C ILE A 22 14.01 -8.56 -4.75
N PRO A 23 14.08 -7.33 -5.26
CA PRO A 23 13.02 -6.35 -5.06
C PRO A 23 11.67 -6.88 -5.58
N PRO A 24 10.56 -6.73 -4.83
CA PRO A 24 9.22 -7.04 -5.30
C PRO A 24 8.78 -6.12 -6.45
N ILE A 25 7.59 -6.37 -7.02
CA ILE A 25 7.00 -5.53 -8.08
C ILE A 25 6.46 -4.19 -7.58
N VAL A 26 6.19 -4.10 -6.26
CA VAL A 26 5.76 -2.89 -5.56
C VAL A 26 6.49 -2.82 -4.22
N PRO A 27 6.75 -1.63 -3.69
CA PRO A 27 7.40 -1.47 -2.39
C PRO A 27 6.74 -2.31 -1.28
N VAL A 28 7.53 -3.12 -0.58
CA VAL A 28 7.10 -3.82 0.64
C VAL A 28 7.88 -3.23 1.81
N ILE A 29 7.18 -2.62 2.75
CA ILE A 29 7.78 -1.83 3.83
C ILE A 29 7.37 -2.39 5.19
N ARG A 30 8.34 -2.58 6.08
CA ARG A 30 8.11 -3.01 7.46
C ARG A 30 8.54 -1.96 8.48
N PHE A 31 7.71 -1.74 9.49
CA PHE A 31 8.04 -0.95 10.68
C PHE A 31 8.22 -1.88 11.90
N ASP A 32 9.45 -2.03 12.40
CA ASP A 32 9.79 -2.98 13.47
C ASP A 32 9.45 -2.44 14.88
N ALA A 33 8.17 -2.12 15.14
CA ALA A 33 7.68 -1.78 16.47
C ALA A 33 6.15 -1.90 16.55
N PRO A 34 5.55 -2.05 17.76
CA PRO A 34 4.12 -1.80 17.94
C PRO A 34 3.79 -0.35 17.59
N LEU A 35 2.55 -0.08 17.20
CA LEU A 35 2.10 1.28 16.89
C LEU A 35 1.43 1.91 18.11
N ILE A 36 2.15 2.78 18.80
CA ILE A 36 1.69 3.42 20.04
C ILE A 36 2.04 4.91 20.04
N PHE A 37 1.42 5.68 20.93
CA PHE A 37 1.55 7.14 21.00
C PHE A 37 3.00 7.65 20.99
N THR A 38 3.96 6.87 21.51
CA THR A 38 5.38 7.27 21.56
C THR A 38 6.08 7.23 20.20
N ASN A 39 5.55 6.50 19.21
CA ASN A 39 6.24 6.25 17.94
C ASN A 39 5.40 6.48 16.68
N VAL A 40 4.12 6.84 16.80
CA VAL A 40 3.23 7.11 15.65
C VAL A 40 3.76 8.18 14.70
N GLU A 41 4.35 9.27 15.21
CA GLU A 41 4.92 10.31 14.35
C GLU A 41 6.16 9.81 13.60
N ARG A 42 6.97 8.95 14.24
CA ARG A 42 8.10 8.30 13.58
C ARG A 42 7.60 7.36 12.49
N PHE A 43 6.54 6.60 12.75
CA PHE A 43 5.91 5.70 11.79
C PHE A 43 5.41 6.48 10.56
N LYS A 44 4.56 7.51 10.75
CA LYS A 44 4.02 8.32 9.64
C LYS A 44 5.13 8.95 8.81
N ARG A 45 6.13 9.56 9.46
CA ARG A 45 7.27 10.18 8.76
C ARG A 45 8.09 9.16 7.97
N ALA A 46 8.33 7.98 8.55
CA ALA A 46 9.08 6.92 7.89
C ALA A 46 8.34 6.41 6.64
N ILE A 47 7.03 6.13 6.74
CA ILE A 47 6.22 5.69 5.58
C ILE A 47 6.27 6.73 4.46
N ARG A 48 6.01 8.01 4.78
CA ARG A 48 6.02 9.09 3.78
C ARG A 48 7.36 9.19 3.07
N HIS A 49 8.45 9.08 3.82
CA HIS A 49 9.80 9.13 3.28
C HIS A 49 10.09 7.95 2.33
N GLU A 50 9.72 6.73 2.73
CA GLU A 50 9.91 5.54 1.90
C GLU A 50 9.05 5.61 0.64
N ILE A 51 7.76 5.96 0.74
CA ILE A 51 6.88 6.05 -0.45
C ILE A 51 7.43 7.08 -1.44
N HIS A 52 7.86 8.25 -0.97
CA HIS A 52 8.44 9.28 -1.84
C HIS A 52 9.79 8.85 -2.47
N THR A 53 10.59 8.07 -1.75
CA THR A 53 11.88 7.57 -2.26
C THR A 53 11.66 6.44 -3.26
N LEU A 54 10.77 5.50 -2.95
CA LEU A 54 10.52 4.30 -3.72
C LEU A 54 9.65 4.56 -4.95
N SER A 55 8.76 5.56 -4.93
CA SER A 55 8.05 5.97 -6.15
C SER A 55 9.04 6.28 -7.29
N ARG A 56 10.19 6.92 -6.99
CA ARG A 56 11.22 7.20 -7.99
C ARG A 56 11.87 5.94 -8.55
N VAL A 57 12.11 4.93 -7.70
CA VAL A 57 12.81 3.69 -8.07
C VAL A 57 11.89 2.74 -8.84
N TYR A 58 10.64 2.58 -8.39
CA TYR A 58 9.70 1.64 -8.99
C TYR A 58 9.04 2.18 -10.27
N VAL A 59 8.96 3.50 -10.45
CA VAL A 59 8.55 4.13 -11.72
C VAL A 59 9.65 4.04 -12.79
N SER A 60 10.91 3.85 -12.40
CA SER A 60 12.06 3.74 -13.32
C SER A 60 12.64 2.33 -13.45
N ALA A 61 12.00 1.33 -12.84
CA ALA A 61 12.36 -0.07 -13.06
C ALA A 61 12.06 -0.46 -14.52
N PRO A 62 12.98 -1.15 -15.22
CA PRO A 62 12.91 -1.32 -16.65
C PRO A 62 11.65 -2.08 -17.05
N GLU A 63 11.07 -1.64 -18.17
CA GLU A 63 10.07 -2.37 -18.91
C GLU A 63 10.44 -3.85 -19.01
N LYS A 64 9.41 -4.67 -18.89
CA LYS A 64 9.38 -6.13 -19.08
C LYS A 64 10.43 -6.60 -20.10
N ILE A 65 11.18 -7.65 -19.76
CA ILE A 65 11.99 -8.43 -20.69
C ILE A 65 11.12 -8.80 -21.90
N PRO A 66 11.46 -8.37 -23.14
CA PRO A 66 10.63 -8.65 -24.29
C PRO A 66 10.85 -10.09 -24.75
N LEU A 67 9.78 -10.88 -24.79
CA LEU A 67 9.70 -12.06 -25.62
C LEU A 67 8.87 -11.66 -26.85
N GLY A 68 9.53 -11.63 -28.01
CA GLY A 68 9.01 -11.06 -29.26
C GLY A 68 7.76 -11.75 -29.80
N ASP A 69 6.88 -10.96 -30.43
CA ASP A 69 6.82 -10.83 -31.89
C ASP A 69 5.93 -9.64 -32.27
N GLU A 70 6.31 -8.97 -33.34
CA GLU A 70 5.72 -7.76 -33.90
C GLU A 70 4.31 -8.00 -34.47
N VAL A 71 3.34 -7.12 -34.18
CA VAL A 71 2.33 -6.67 -35.16
C VAL A 71 1.89 -5.24 -34.80
N GLU A 72 2.26 -4.29 -35.65
CA GLU A 72 1.75 -2.92 -35.64
C GLU A 72 0.24 -2.88 -35.89
N ARG A 73 -0.50 -2.15 -35.05
CA ARG A 73 -1.79 -1.56 -35.43
C ARG A 73 -1.92 -0.18 -34.81
N GLU A 74 -1.73 0.84 -35.64
CA GLU A 74 -2.10 2.21 -35.34
C GLU A 74 -3.61 2.31 -35.10
N LYS A 75 -4.01 2.80 -33.93
CA LYS A 75 -5.28 3.48 -33.74
C LYS A 75 -5.05 4.79 -33.02
N LYS A 76 -5.40 5.88 -33.71
CA LYS A 76 -5.61 7.20 -33.12
C LYS A 76 -6.69 7.09 -32.05
N GLU A 77 -6.30 7.16 -30.79
CA GLU A 77 -7.22 7.37 -29.68
C GLU A 77 -7.18 8.85 -29.29
N GLU A 78 -8.36 9.44 -29.20
CA GLU A 78 -8.61 10.74 -28.61
C GLU A 78 -7.92 10.78 -27.23
N LYS A 79 -7.13 11.83 -26.98
CA LYS A 79 -6.48 12.02 -25.68
C LYS A 79 -7.54 12.39 -24.64
N GLU A 80 -8.26 11.40 -24.12
CA GLU A 80 -8.75 11.48 -22.76
C GLU A 80 -7.52 11.72 -21.87
N GLU A 81 -7.56 12.76 -21.03
CA GLU A 81 -6.57 12.96 -19.98
C GLU A 81 -6.66 11.76 -19.03
N LYS A 82 -5.94 10.67 -19.35
CA LYS A 82 -5.89 9.47 -18.52
C LYS A 82 -5.33 9.89 -17.17
N GLU A 83 -6.17 9.87 -16.14
CA GLU A 83 -5.76 10.16 -14.77
C GLU A 83 -4.54 9.29 -14.41
N ALA A 84 -3.52 9.89 -13.77
CA ALA A 84 -2.25 9.21 -13.47
C ALA A 84 -2.46 7.87 -12.74
N PRO A 85 -1.81 6.76 -13.14
CA PRO A 85 -2.10 5.43 -12.60
C PRO A 85 -1.96 5.36 -11.08
N TRP A 86 -2.71 4.45 -10.45
CA TRP A 86 -2.62 4.23 -9.01
C TRP A 86 -1.26 3.60 -8.65
N GLU A 87 -0.60 4.19 -7.66
CA GLU A 87 0.57 3.58 -7.01
C GLU A 87 0.11 2.61 -5.92
N VAL A 88 0.93 1.61 -5.61
CA VAL A 88 0.63 0.62 -4.57
C VAL A 88 1.84 0.43 -3.69
N VAL A 89 1.60 0.34 -2.39
CA VAL A 89 2.60 -0.01 -1.38
C VAL A 89 2.03 -1.07 -0.46
N ILE A 90 2.87 -2.04 -0.09
CA ILE A 90 2.51 -3.08 0.88
C ILE A 90 3.16 -2.72 2.22
N LEU A 91 2.35 -2.62 3.26
CA LEU A 91 2.80 -2.52 4.64
C LEU A 91 2.76 -3.88 5.30
N ASP A 92 3.93 -4.36 5.65
CA ASP A 92 4.10 -5.56 6.44
C ASP A 92 3.94 -5.24 7.92
N CYS A 93 2.83 -5.73 8.47
CA CYS A 93 2.40 -5.52 9.85
C CYS A 93 2.70 -6.71 10.77
N SER A 94 3.52 -7.68 10.34
CA SER A 94 3.88 -8.88 11.14
C SER A 94 4.44 -8.54 12.54
N THR A 95 5.08 -7.37 12.67
CA THR A 95 5.66 -6.82 13.90
C THR A 95 4.67 -6.02 14.76
N TRP A 96 3.46 -5.75 14.27
CA TRP A 96 2.46 -4.99 15.00
C TRP A 96 1.75 -5.91 16.00
N VAL A 97 2.43 -6.14 17.13
CA VAL A 97 1.92 -7.00 18.20
C VAL A 97 0.73 -6.36 18.90
N TYR A 98 0.72 -5.03 19.00
CA TYR A 98 -0.28 -4.22 19.67
C TYR A 98 -0.39 -2.84 19.01
N THR A 99 -1.58 -2.22 19.11
CA THR A 99 -1.81 -0.83 18.69
C THR A 99 -2.70 -0.12 19.72
N ASP A 100 -2.36 1.11 20.11
CA ASP A 100 -3.22 1.94 20.95
C ASP A 100 -4.14 2.86 20.10
N SER A 101 -4.99 3.66 20.74
CA SER A 101 -5.91 4.55 20.02
C SER A 101 -5.17 5.55 19.11
N MET A 102 -4.00 6.04 19.51
CA MET A 102 -3.19 6.96 18.70
C MET A 102 -2.58 6.24 17.49
N GLY A 103 -2.17 4.99 17.65
CA GLY A 103 -1.71 4.13 16.57
C GLY A 103 -2.78 3.88 15.53
N ILE A 104 -4.01 3.58 15.95
CA ILE A 104 -5.14 3.38 15.01
C ILE A 104 -5.43 4.66 14.24
N GLU A 105 -5.45 5.81 14.92
CA GLU A 105 -5.72 7.09 14.27
C GLU A 105 -4.61 7.45 13.28
N ALA A 106 -3.35 7.20 13.63
CA ALA A 106 -2.23 7.39 12.72
C ALA A 106 -2.34 6.53 11.45
N VAL A 107 -2.89 5.32 11.53
CA VAL A 107 -3.15 4.47 10.35
C VAL A 107 -4.30 5.03 9.51
N LYS A 108 -5.39 5.52 10.13
CA LYS A 108 -6.49 6.18 9.42
C LYS A 108 -6.02 7.41 8.65
N GLU A 109 -5.30 8.30 9.34
CA GLU A 109 -4.70 9.49 8.74
C GLU A 109 -3.83 9.13 7.54
N LEU A 110 -2.98 8.11 7.71
CA LEU A 110 -2.07 7.66 6.66
C LEU A 110 -2.83 7.10 5.44
N ILE A 111 -3.88 6.30 5.64
CA ILE A 111 -4.70 5.78 4.54
C ILE A 111 -5.34 6.92 3.75
N LEU A 112 -6.01 7.85 4.45
CA LEU A 112 -6.66 8.99 3.80
C LEU A 112 -5.63 9.85 3.04
N GLU A 113 -4.50 10.15 3.68
CA GLU A 113 -3.42 10.90 3.05
C GLU A 113 -2.90 10.20 1.78
N MET A 114 -2.70 8.88 1.79
CA MET A 114 -2.21 8.16 0.61
C MET A 114 -3.26 8.07 -0.49
N LEU A 115 -4.54 7.86 -0.15
CA LEU A 115 -5.64 7.84 -1.13
C LEU A 115 -5.74 9.17 -1.90
N THR A 116 -5.60 10.31 -1.21
CA THR A 116 -5.57 11.63 -1.88
C THR A 116 -4.42 11.80 -2.86
N LYS A 117 -3.33 11.03 -2.69
CA LYS A 117 -2.16 11.03 -3.59
C LYS A 117 -2.23 9.94 -4.66
N ARG A 118 -3.36 9.24 -4.80
CA ARG A 118 -3.54 8.03 -5.62
C ARG A 118 -2.54 6.91 -5.29
N THR A 119 -2.15 6.80 -4.03
CA THR A 119 -1.36 5.68 -3.52
C THR A 119 -2.24 4.78 -2.66
N LEU A 120 -2.34 3.51 -3.02
CA LEU A 120 -3.06 2.51 -2.26
C LEU A 120 -2.12 1.77 -1.31
N ILE A 121 -2.47 1.76 -0.03
CA ILE A 121 -1.81 0.93 0.97
C ILE A 121 -2.51 -0.42 1.05
N LEU A 122 -1.77 -1.51 0.88
CA LEU A 122 -2.20 -2.87 1.21
C LEU A 122 -1.48 -3.32 2.48
N PHE A 123 -2.21 -3.93 3.41
CA PHE A 123 -1.67 -4.44 4.67
C PHE A 123 -1.49 -5.95 4.59
N SER A 124 -0.33 -6.45 5.01
CA SER A 124 -0.07 -7.88 5.14
C SER A 124 0.23 -8.26 6.59
N GLU A 125 -0.15 -9.48 6.99
CA GLU A 125 0.21 -10.08 8.28
C GLU A 125 -0.23 -9.29 9.52
N VAL A 126 -1.34 -8.53 9.41
CA VAL A 126 -1.98 -7.91 10.58
C VAL A 126 -2.53 -9.01 11.48
N ARG A 127 -2.14 -9.01 12.76
CA ARG A 127 -2.63 -9.98 13.75
C ARG A 127 -4.13 -9.84 13.95
N SER A 128 -4.84 -10.96 14.08
CA SER A 128 -6.32 -10.97 14.26
C SER A 128 -6.79 -10.12 15.45
N ALA A 129 -6.04 -10.09 16.55
CA ALA A 129 -6.37 -9.26 17.71
C ALA A 129 -6.33 -7.76 17.38
N VAL A 130 -5.33 -7.32 16.60
CA VAL A 130 -5.21 -5.93 16.14
C VAL A 130 -6.31 -5.62 15.12
N LEU A 131 -6.62 -6.55 14.21
CA LEU A 131 -7.70 -6.37 13.23
C LEU A 131 -9.08 -6.19 13.89
N VAL A 132 -9.35 -6.93 14.97
CA VAL A 132 -10.57 -6.77 15.77
C VAL A 132 -10.62 -5.38 16.43
N GLN A 133 -9.50 -4.89 16.96
CA GLN A 133 -9.42 -3.52 17.49
C GLN A 133 -9.67 -2.48 16.40
N TYR A 134 -9.06 -2.64 15.23
CA TYR A 134 -9.25 -1.76 14.08
C TYR A 134 -10.71 -1.69 13.63
N ARG A 135 -11.40 -2.84 13.61
CA ARG A 135 -12.83 -2.89 13.31
C ARG A 135 -13.66 -2.13 14.33
N LYS A 136 -13.41 -2.36 15.62
CA LYS A 136 -14.14 -1.66 16.70
C LYS A 136 -13.87 -0.15 16.73
N ALA A 137 -12.68 0.27 16.32
CA ALA A 137 -12.27 1.67 16.32
C ALA A 137 -12.61 2.43 15.02
N GLY A 138 -13.37 1.81 14.10
CA GLY A 138 -13.83 2.47 12.87
C GLY A 138 -12.74 2.63 11.80
N LEU A 139 -11.68 1.82 11.79
CA LEU A 139 -10.68 1.88 10.71
C LEU A 139 -11.33 1.59 9.33
N PHE A 140 -12.30 0.68 9.28
CA PHE A 140 -12.97 0.30 8.03
C PHE A 140 -14.01 1.34 7.55
N ASP A 141 -14.19 2.42 8.29
CA ASP A 141 -14.90 3.60 7.79
C ASP A 141 -14.08 4.31 6.70
N VAL A 142 -12.74 4.16 6.74
CA VAL A 142 -11.80 4.71 5.75
C VAL A 142 -11.10 3.65 4.89
N ALA A 143 -10.89 2.45 5.44
CA ALA A 143 -10.22 1.33 4.77
C ALA A 143 -11.22 0.31 4.21
N SER A 144 -10.86 -0.44 3.17
CA SER A 144 -11.60 -1.63 2.73
C SER A 144 -11.02 -2.90 3.35
N GLU A 145 -11.86 -3.92 3.56
CA GLU A 145 -11.38 -5.26 3.92
C GLU A 145 -10.47 -5.84 2.82
N ASP A 146 -10.69 -5.45 1.56
CA ASP A 146 -9.85 -5.81 0.41
C ASP A 146 -8.44 -5.21 0.47
N GLN A 147 -8.12 -4.39 1.47
CA GLN A 147 -6.75 -3.93 1.71
C GLN A 147 -5.97 -4.83 2.67
N PHE A 148 -6.58 -5.84 3.30
CA PHE A 148 -5.94 -6.65 4.35
C PHE A 148 -5.73 -8.10 3.91
N TYR A 149 -4.47 -8.55 3.95
CA TYR A 149 -4.07 -9.86 3.44
C TYR A 149 -3.32 -10.68 4.50
N PRO A 150 -3.48 -12.02 4.49
CA PRO A 150 -2.85 -12.89 5.47
C PRO A 150 -1.33 -12.99 5.31
N THR A 151 -0.79 -12.81 4.10
CA THR A 151 0.66 -12.84 3.82
C THR A 151 1.06 -11.79 2.79
N ILE A 152 2.35 -11.44 2.73
CA ILE A 152 2.89 -10.54 1.70
C ILE A 152 2.62 -11.07 0.29
N ALA A 153 2.69 -12.39 0.07
CA ALA A 153 2.44 -12.99 -1.24
C ALA A 153 1.00 -12.76 -1.74
N PHE A 154 0.00 -12.85 -0.85
CA PHE A 154 -1.38 -12.52 -1.22
C PHE A 154 -1.56 -11.02 -1.50
N ALA A 155 -0.87 -10.15 -0.75
CA ALA A 155 -0.87 -8.72 -1.00
C ALA A 155 -0.22 -8.37 -2.35
N LEU A 156 0.84 -9.06 -2.76
CA LEU A 156 1.48 -8.88 -4.07
C LEU A 156 0.54 -9.25 -5.21
N ASN A 157 -0.16 -10.39 -5.11
CA ASN A 157 -1.17 -10.78 -6.11
C ASN A 157 -2.31 -9.74 -6.22
N ALA A 158 -2.63 -9.08 -5.11
CA ALA A 158 -3.58 -7.97 -5.13
C ALA A 158 -3.00 -6.70 -5.75
N ALA A 159 -1.74 -6.39 -5.45
CA ALA A 159 -1.03 -5.27 -6.04
C ALA A 159 -0.99 -5.39 -7.57
N GLU A 160 -0.76 -6.58 -8.14
CA GLU A 160 -0.82 -6.79 -9.60
C GLU A 160 -2.17 -6.38 -10.20
N ARG A 161 -3.28 -6.70 -9.52
CA ARG A 161 -4.63 -6.31 -9.97
C ARG A 161 -4.82 -4.79 -9.92
N VAL A 162 -4.29 -4.14 -8.90
CA VAL A 162 -4.36 -2.69 -8.73
C VAL A 162 -3.47 -1.98 -9.77
N LEU A 163 -2.27 -2.50 -10.06
CA LEU A 163 -1.42 -1.97 -11.12
C LEU A 163 -2.06 -2.13 -12.51
N ALA A 164 -2.81 -3.22 -12.74
CA ALA A 164 -3.52 -3.45 -13.99
C ALA A 164 -4.77 -2.56 -14.14
N ASN A 165 -5.57 -2.39 -13.08
CA ASN A 165 -6.77 -1.54 -13.10
C ASN A 165 -7.13 -1.00 -11.70
N GLY A 166 -6.36 0.01 -11.26
CA GLY A 166 -6.49 0.58 -9.92
C GLY A 166 -7.81 1.29 -9.69
N THR A 167 -8.33 2.01 -10.68
CA THR A 167 -9.62 2.70 -10.58
C THR A 167 -10.74 1.71 -10.28
N LYS A 168 -10.82 0.60 -11.02
CA LYS A 168 -11.82 -0.45 -10.78
C LYS A 168 -11.67 -1.08 -9.40
N PHE A 169 -10.44 -1.26 -8.92
CA PHE A 169 -10.20 -1.78 -7.57
C PHE A 169 -10.72 -0.82 -6.50
N VAL A 170 -10.39 0.46 -6.59
CA VAL A 170 -10.77 1.49 -5.62
C VAL A 170 -12.29 1.70 -5.59
N GLU A 171 -12.95 1.65 -6.75
CA GLU A 171 -14.41 1.68 -6.88
C GLU A 171 -15.06 0.43 -6.25
N ALA A 172 -14.59 -0.78 -6.61
CA ALA A 172 -15.13 -2.03 -6.07
C ALA A 172 -14.96 -2.12 -4.53
N ALA A 173 -13.85 -1.61 -4.02
CA ALA A 173 -13.55 -1.53 -2.59
C ALA A 173 -14.33 -0.42 -1.86
N GLY A 174 -15.12 0.40 -2.58
CA GLY A 174 -15.90 1.51 -2.03
C GLY A 174 -15.03 2.61 -1.40
N LEU A 175 -13.76 2.72 -1.80
CA LEU A 175 -12.80 3.65 -1.19
C LEU A 175 -13.07 5.11 -1.58
N THR A 176 -13.55 5.34 -2.81
CA THR A 176 -13.94 6.68 -3.28
C THR A 176 -15.04 7.29 -2.40
N ASP A 177 -16.05 6.50 -2.03
CA ASP A 177 -17.17 6.95 -1.19
C ASP A 177 -16.75 7.16 0.27
N LYS A 178 -15.84 6.33 0.77
CA LYS A 178 -15.25 6.49 2.11
C LYS A 178 -14.45 7.79 2.22
N MET A 179 -13.61 8.07 1.21
CA MET A 179 -12.82 9.31 1.16
C MET A 179 -13.72 10.56 1.13
N ARG A 180 -14.79 10.56 0.32
CA ARG A 180 -15.76 11.67 0.26
C ARG A 180 -16.47 11.90 1.59
N ARG A 181 -16.90 10.84 2.28
CA ARG A 181 -17.57 10.96 3.59
C ARG A 181 -16.67 11.53 4.67
N CYS A 182 -15.38 11.24 4.66
CA CYS A 182 -14.44 11.81 5.63
C CYS A 182 -14.18 13.29 5.37
N SER A 183 -14.03 13.71 4.11
CA SER A 183 -13.81 15.12 3.77
C SER A 183 -14.97 16.04 4.17
N LEU A 184 -16.19 15.52 4.23
CA LEU A 184 -17.38 16.27 4.65
C LEU A 184 -17.48 16.44 6.18
N ARG A 185 -16.83 15.57 6.97
CA ARG A 185 -16.87 15.67 8.44
C ARG A 185 -15.84 16.65 9.00
N SER A 186 -14.77 16.93 8.25
CA SER A 186 -13.71 17.85 8.68
C SER A 186 -14.07 19.34 8.53
N THR A 187 -15.16 19.68 7.84
CA THR A 187 -15.59 21.08 7.67
C THR A 187 -16.57 21.57 8.75
N ASP A 188 -17.04 20.68 9.62
CA ASP A 188 -18.05 20.96 10.66
C ASP A 188 -17.44 21.00 12.08
N SER A 189 -16.11 21.17 12.22
CA SER A 189 -15.39 21.23 13.51
C SER A 189 -14.66 22.55 13.72
#